data_AF-A0A950S413-F1
#
_entry.id   AF-A0A950S413-F1
#
_cell.length_a   1.000
_cell.length_b   1.000
_cell.length_c   1.000
_cell.angle_alpha   90.00
_cell.angle_beta   90.00
_cell.angle_gamma   90.00
#
_symmetry.space_group_name_H-M   'P 1'
#
loop_
_entity.id
_entity.type
_entity.pdbx_description
1 polymer ?
#
loop_
_entity_poly.entity_id
_entity_poly.type
_entity_poly.pdbx_seq_one_letter_code
_entity_poly.pdbx_strand_id
1 'polypeptide(L)'
;MSDGGTVPPDRRRRRFRRPGIGRWLTESIPSLRIELATTVRTTLTAWMRLYGEANNVPGLATGPIEIRFARLRDNCAAESLIVWTTPTRWAAGEGLSLRFPQLHLEFSCSLGEGHLVANKVSQVPEDARPPDREPGAVGVVVHAERIPLPPDDIEIFEPDPGVEILEQHFARLAGRRWGGFAAPLRAALEAEAREDEARTQRLTVPFKEAALTRGGEEDQWRLKGVAAEALRALDDGEWLEILDEQGRSRTSARVVDTHPGSGTLLVGVRTASDPPRSGFVRPRSRRKILEQKRALLEELASPTGSLPNLVRLVAAPASMPTPRQVRPPRFVNPAVVRNRSQARAVSLALGLEEGQALLIQGPPGTGKSTTAAEIDVQLILRDPGVRILVCSHSNHGTDNMLMKVLPFLPDAADRIARIGFYDRIAKEARPFYASADSDLGDRNIIFTTIDALVLQDIAGASVYDYVILDEANRAGVLDSLLALARGKRMI
;
A
#
# COMPACT_ATOMS: atom_id res chain seq x y z
N MET A 1 -42.19 -14.92 64.90
CA MET A 1 -41.46 -13.72 65.36
C MET A 1 -39.98 -14.07 65.31
N SER A 2 -39.25 -13.72 64.25
CA SER A 2 -38.61 -12.40 64.03
C SER A 2 -37.57 -12.11 65.13
N ASP A 3 -36.34 -11.67 64.92
CA ASP A 3 -35.53 -11.33 63.75
C ASP A 3 -34.12 -10.96 64.28
N GLY A 4 -33.15 -10.81 63.38
CA GLY A 4 -31.96 -9.97 63.56
C GLY A 4 -30.68 -10.67 64.04
N GLY A 5 -29.51 -10.48 63.40
CA GLY A 5 -29.17 -9.66 62.25
C GLY A 5 -27.65 -9.67 62.03
N THR A 6 -27.25 -10.36 60.97
CA THR A 6 -26.17 -10.13 59.99
C THR A 6 -25.07 -9.06 60.24
N VAL A 7 -23.82 -9.54 60.20
CA VAL A 7 -22.80 -9.11 59.21
C VAL A 7 -22.13 -10.36 58.63
N PRO A 8 -21.98 -10.48 57.29
CA PRO A 8 -20.83 -11.24 56.78
C PRO A 8 -20.01 -10.49 55.71
N PRO A 9 -18.75 -10.95 55.52
CA PRO A 9 -17.69 -10.19 54.90
C PRO A 9 -17.66 -10.30 53.37
N ASP A 10 -16.84 -9.41 52.83
CA ASP A 10 -16.46 -9.19 51.44
C ASP A 10 -16.35 -10.48 50.60
N ARG A 11 -17.30 -10.65 49.68
CA ARG A 11 -17.20 -11.51 48.51
C ARG A 11 -17.67 -10.73 47.29
N ARG A 12 -16.80 -9.93 46.71
CA ARG A 12 -16.93 -9.52 45.30
C ARG A 12 -15.78 -10.09 44.47
N ARG A 13 -15.87 -11.40 44.19
CA ARG A 13 -15.42 -11.97 42.91
C ARG A 13 -16.19 -11.25 41.79
N ARG A 14 -15.67 -10.11 41.33
CA ARG A 14 -16.17 -9.47 40.10
C ARG A 14 -15.67 -10.28 38.91
N ARG A 15 -16.61 -11.08 38.39
CA ARG A 15 -16.57 -11.85 37.15
C ARG A 15 -15.69 -11.19 36.09
N PHE A 16 -14.54 -11.83 35.80
CA PHE A 16 -13.96 -11.79 34.46
C PHE A 16 -15.07 -12.18 33.48
N ARG A 17 -15.50 -11.24 32.64
CA ARG A 17 -16.30 -11.58 31.46
C ARG A 17 -15.51 -12.62 30.67
N ARG A 18 -16.12 -13.77 30.41
CA ARG A 18 -15.54 -14.88 29.62
C ARG A 18 -14.78 -14.34 28.39
N PRO A 19 -13.45 -14.43 28.30
CA PRO A 19 -12.71 -13.96 27.15
C PRO A 19 -12.26 -15.15 26.30
N GLY A 20 -13.11 -15.53 25.34
CA GLY A 20 -12.79 -16.47 24.26
C GLY A 20 -12.67 -15.77 22.90
N ILE A 21 -12.39 -14.46 22.87
CA ILE A 21 -12.27 -13.65 21.64
C ILE A 21 -10.98 -12.83 21.75
N GLY A 22 -9.88 -13.47 21.36
CA GLY A 22 -8.49 -13.04 21.57
C GLY A 22 -8.13 -11.68 20.97
N ARG A 23 -7.96 -10.68 21.84
CA ARG A 23 -7.27 -9.40 21.55
C ARG A 23 -6.00 -9.22 22.38
N TRP A 24 -5.87 -9.99 23.45
CA TRP A 24 -4.77 -9.94 24.40
C TRP A 24 -4.35 -11.36 24.75
N LEU A 25 -3.04 -11.62 24.74
CA LEU A 25 -2.45 -12.87 25.18
C LEU A 25 -1.61 -12.64 26.42
N THR A 26 -1.30 -13.71 27.12
CA THR A 26 -0.31 -13.71 28.20
C THR A 26 0.69 -14.79 27.88
N GLU A 27 1.98 -14.44 27.91
CA GLU A 27 3.06 -15.34 27.52
C GLU A 27 4.22 -15.24 28.51
N SER A 28 4.85 -16.37 28.80
CA SER A 28 6.08 -16.44 29.59
C SER A 28 7.24 -16.82 28.68
N ILE A 29 8.29 -16.01 28.65
CA ILE A 29 9.44 -16.21 27.78
C ILE A 29 10.75 -16.20 28.58
N PRO A 30 11.75 -17.02 28.20
CA PRO A 30 13.01 -17.15 28.94
C PRO A 30 13.88 -15.88 28.84
N SER A 31 13.78 -15.13 27.74
CA SER A 31 14.43 -13.84 27.59
C SER A 31 13.68 -12.98 26.58
N LEU A 32 13.84 -11.66 26.70
CA LEU A 32 13.45 -10.68 25.69
C LEU A 32 14.53 -9.63 25.56
N ARG A 33 15.40 -9.74 24.57
CA ARG A 33 16.44 -8.74 24.30
C ARG A 33 15.84 -7.45 23.76
N ILE A 34 16.30 -6.32 24.30
CA ILE A 34 15.92 -4.98 23.85
C ILE A 34 17.19 -4.19 23.55
N GLU A 35 17.47 -4.00 22.27
CA GLU A 35 18.56 -3.13 21.81
C GLU A 35 18.14 -1.67 21.98
N LEU A 36 19.05 -0.83 22.46
CA LEU A 36 18.75 0.59 22.70
C LEU A 36 19.46 1.43 21.66
N ALA A 37 18.70 2.23 20.89
CA ALA A 37 19.30 3.29 20.09
C ALA A 37 20.12 4.22 21.00
N THR A 38 21.21 4.79 20.48
CA THR A 38 22.15 5.62 21.27
C THR A 38 21.42 6.71 22.06
N THR A 39 20.46 7.39 21.44
CA THR A 39 19.64 8.44 22.08
C THR A 39 18.81 7.91 23.25
N VAL A 40 18.22 6.73 23.10
CA VAL A 40 17.46 6.05 24.16
C VAL A 40 18.37 5.62 25.29
N ARG A 41 19.53 5.04 24.98
CA ARG A 41 20.52 4.63 25.99
C ARG A 41 20.98 5.82 26.84
N THR A 42 21.32 6.94 26.21
CA THR A 42 21.72 8.18 26.91
C THR A 42 20.59 8.70 27.79
N THR A 43 19.37 8.79 27.25
CA THR A 43 18.20 9.31 27.97
C THR A 43 17.83 8.44 29.17
N LEU A 44 17.76 7.12 28.97
CA LEU A 44 17.45 6.16 30.02
C LEU A 44 18.55 6.15 31.10
N THR A 45 19.82 6.28 30.71
CA THR A 45 20.94 6.40 31.64
C THR A 45 20.83 7.66 32.49
N ALA A 46 20.60 8.83 31.91
CA ALA A 46 20.41 10.04 32.68
C ALA A 46 19.22 9.92 33.65
N TRP A 47 18.11 9.36 33.16
CA TRP A 47 16.91 9.20 33.96
C TRP A 47 17.07 8.25 35.15
N MET A 48 17.63 7.04 34.98
CA MET A 48 17.78 6.10 36.11
C MET A 48 18.78 6.61 37.15
N ARG A 49 19.75 7.45 36.76
CA ARG A 49 20.64 8.11 37.71
C ARG A 49 19.86 9.07 38.61
N LEU A 50 19.08 9.97 38.02
CA LEU A 50 18.23 10.91 38.75
C LEU A 50 17.20 10.19 39.63
N TYR A 51 16.58 9.13 39.10
CA TYR A 51 15.65 8.30 39.86
C TYR A 51 16.32 7.64 41.07
N GLY A 52 17.51 7.06 40.88
CA GLY A 52 18.28 6.41 41.93
C GLY A 52 18.70 7.38 43.04
N GLU A 53 19.15 8.58 42.68
CA GLU A 53 19.50 9.66 43.61
C GLU A 53 18.26 10.13 44.39
N ALA A 54 17.13 10.35 43.71
CA ALA A 54 15.90 10.84 44.32
C ALA A 54 15.21 9.82 45.25
N ASN A 55 15.30 8.53 44.93
CA ASN A 55 14.63 7.45 45.67
C ASN A 55 15.60 6.64 46.56
N ASN A 56 16.86 7.07 46.67
CA ASN A 56 17.92 6.41 47.42
C ASN A 56 18.06 4.91 47.08
N VAL A 57 18.05 4.57 45.79
CA VAL A 57 18.18 3.19 45.31
C VAL A 57 19.65 2.93 44.93
N PRO A 58 20.40 2.13 45.72
CA PRO A 58 21.83 1.94 45.50
C PRO A 58 22.13 1.29 44.15
N GLY A 59 23.13 1.80 43.46
CA GLY A 59 23.64 1.18 42.24
C GLY A 59 22.82 1.44 40.97
N LEU A 60 21.87 2.40 40.99
CA LEU A 60 21.26 2.99 39.79
C LEU A 60 22.01 4.22 39.26
N ALA A 61 22.83 4.86 40.09
CA ALA A 61 23.60 6.04 39.73
C ALA A 61 24.88 5.74 38.94
N THR A 62 25.44 4.54 39.09
CA THR A 62 26.75 4.16 38.55
C THR A 62 26.74 2.74 37.98
N GLY A 63 27.58 2.50 36.97
CA GLY A 63 27.77 1.18 36.37
C GLY A 63 27.04 1.00 35.04
N PRO A 64 27.18 -0.19 34.43
CA PRO A 64 26.59 -0.49 33.12
C PRO A 64 25.04 -0.41 33.13
N ILE A 65 24.45 0.02 32.01
CA ILE A 65 23.01 0.32 31.93
C ILE A 65 22.15 -0.93 32.13
N GLU A 66 22.63 -2.09 31.70
CA GLU A 66 21.99 -3.39 31.84
C GLU A 66 21.83 -3.81 33.31
N ILE A 67 22.86 -3.61 34.13
CA ILE A 67 22.80 -3.89 35.57
C ILE A 67 21.84 -2.92 36.25
N ARG A 68 21.90 -1.65 35.85
CA ARG A 68 21.02 -0.60 36.39
C ARG A 68 19.56 -0.87 36.07
N PHE A 69 19.26 -1.24 34.83
CA PHE A 69 17.89 -1.54 34.42
C PHE A 69 17.32 -2.79 35.09
N ALA A 70 18.14 -3.84 35.25
CA ALA A 70 17.75 -5.03 36.02
C ALA A 70 17.40 -4.68 37.47
N ARG A 71 18.28 -3.93 38.17
CA ARG A 71 18.03 -3.47 39.54
C ARG A 71 16.79 -2.59 39.67
N LEU A 72 16.57 -1.71 38.70
CA LEU A 72 15.38 -0.86 38.68
C LEU A 72 14.11 -1.72 38.61
N ARG A 73 14.09 -2.74 37.73
CA ARG A 73 12.96 -3.65 37.60
C ARG A 73 12.69 -4.40 38.90
N ASP A 74 13.74 -4.91 39.54
CA ASP A 74 13.61 -5.63 40.81
C ASP A 74 13.06 -4.71 41.91
N ASN A 75 13.59 -3.49 42.03
CA ASN A 75 13.17 -2.49 43.01
C ASN A 75 11.70 -2.07 42.84
N CYS A 76 11.20 -2.03 41.61
CA CYS A 76 9.83 -1.65 41.30
C CYS A 76 8.87 -2.84 41.14
N ALA A 77 9.34 -4.08 41.38
CA ALA A 77 8.58 -5.30 41.09
C ALA A 77 8.00 -5.36 39.65
N ALA A 78 8.80 -4.90 38.68
CA ALA A 78 8.44 -4.87 37.26
C ALA A 78 8.67 -6.24 36.60
N GLU A 79 7.90 -7.23 37.05
CA GLU A 79 7.98 -8.64 36.62
C GLU A 79 7.36 -8.90 35.24
N SER A 80 6.46 -8.01 34.79
CA SER A 80 5.81 -8.12 33.49
C SER A 80 5.91 -6.82 32.71
N LEU A 81 5.86 -6.95 31.38
CA LEU A 81 5.69 -5.84 30.48
C LEU A 81 4.49 -6.09 29.57
N ILE A 82 3.93 -5.01 29.05
CA ILE A 82 2.87 -5.05 28.06
C ILE A 82 3.48 -4.72 26.72
N VAL A 83 3.56 -5.71 25.83
CA VAL A 83 3.93 -5.50 24.43
C VAL A 83 2.66 -5.28 23.64
N TRP A 84 2.53 -4.16 22.94
CA TRP A 84 1.28 -3.85 22.25
C TRP A 84 1.47 -2.92 21.06
N THR A 85 0.47 -2.89 20.19
CA THR A 85 0.36 -1.92 19.11
C THR A 85 -1.10 -1.57 18.85
N THR A 86 -1.31 -0.53 18.04
CA THR A 86 -2.62 -0.16 17.49
C THR A 86 -2.51 -0.06 15.98
N PRO A 87 -3.64 -0.16 15.23
CA PRO A 87 -3.64 0.13 13.81
C PRO A 87 -3.03 1.50 13.48
N THR A 88 -3.29 2.52 14.29
CA THR A 88 -2.74 3.87 14.10
C THR A 88 -1.22 3.92 14.23
N ARG A 89 -0.67 3.31 15.29
CA ARG A 89 0.77 3.30 15.57
C ARG A 89 1.52 2.47 14.53
N TRP A 90 1.05 1.25 14.27
CA TRP A 90 1.61 0.38 13.24
C TRP A 90 1.70 1.08 11.89
N ALA A 91 0.62 1.77 11.53
CA ALA A 91 0.52 2.41 10.25
C ALA A 91 1.25 3.76 10.18
N ALA A 92 1.68 4.29 11.33
CA ALA A 92 2.69 5.35 11.43
C ALA A 92 4.13 4.82 11.31
N GLY A 93 4.32 3.52 11.06
CA GLY A 93 5.64 2.88 11.08
C GLY A 93 6.20 2.74 12.49
N GLU A 94 5.42 3.04 13.52
CA GLU A 94 5.79 2.72 14.90
C GLU A 94 5.57 1.22 15.08
N GLY A 95 6.63 0.46 15.36
CA GLY A 95 6.55 -1.00 15.50
C GLY A 95 5.80 -1.43 16.77
N LEU A 96 6.51 -2.07 17.69
CA LEU A 96 5.93 -2.56 18.93
C LEU A 96 6.20 -1.60 20.08
N SER A 97 5.26 -1.54 21.01
CA SER A 97 5.35 -0.68 22.18
C SER A 97 5.55 -1.56 23.40
N LEU A 98 6.62 -1.32 24.13
CA LEU A 98 6.93 -2.06 25.35
C LEU A 98 6.66 -1.13 26.53
N ARG A 99 5.50 -1.30 27.17
CA ARG A 99 5.14 -0.56 28.37
C ARG A 99 5.52 -1.37 29.59
N PHE A 100 6.26 -0.74 30.50
CA PHE A 100 6.57 -1.23 31.84
C PHE A 100 5.70 -0.44 32.84
N PRO A 101 4.53 -0.96 33.25
CA PRO A 101 3.58 -0.21 34.05
C PRO A 101 4.16 0.28 35.37
N GLN A 102 4.91 -0.57 36.06
CA GLN A 102 5.51 -0.28 37.37
C GLN A 102 6.69 0.70 37.28
N LEU A 103 7.30 0.82 36.09
CA LEU A 103 8.38 1.78 35.86
C LEU A 103 7.87 3.12 35.33
N HIS A 104 6.60 3.20 34.95
CA HIS A 104 6.04 4.36 34.24
C HIS A 104 6.84 4.70 32.98
N LEU A 105 7.32 3.68 32.28
CA LEU A 105 8.09 3.81 31.03
C LEU A 105 7.40 3.10 29.87
N GLU A 106 7.48 3.70 28.70
CA GLU A 106 7.10 3.07 27.44
C GLU A 106 8.21 3.26 26.40
N PHE A 107 8.65 2.15 25.83
CA PHE A 107 9.57 2.13 24.70
C PHE A 107 8.77 1.99 23.41
N SER A 108 9.11 2.79 22.40
CA SER A 108 8.66 2.59 21.03
C SER A 108 9.77 1.90 20.27
N CYS A 109 9.49 0.71 19.76
CA CYS A 109 10.49 -0.17 19.18
C CYS A 109 10.21 -0.47 17.71
N SER A 110 11.27 -0.58 16.91
CA SER A 110 11.24 -1.28 15.63
C SER A 110 11.53 -2.76 15.83
N LEU A 111 11.05 -3.56 14.88
CA LEU A 111 11.17 -5.01 14.85
C LEU A 111 11.77 -5.40 13.48
N GLY A 112 12.83 -6.19 13.46
CA GLY A 112 13.47 -6.65 12.22
C GLY A 112 14.49 -7.75 12.47
N GLU A 113 14.52 -8.76 11.60
CA GLU A 113 15.44 -9.91 11.64
C GLU A 113 15.49 -10.66 12.99
N GLY A 114 14.39 -10.68 13.76
CA GLY A 114 14.33 -11.32 15.08
C GLY A 114 14.91 -10.47 16.21
N HIS A 115 15.11 -9.18 15.97
CA HIS A 115 15.63 -8.20 16.93
C HIS A 115 14.59 -7.12 17.24
N LEU A 116 14.67 -6.60 18.47
CA LEU A 116 13.83 -5.52 18.95
C LEU A 116 14.70 -4.32 19.33
N VAL A 117 14.55 -3.21 18.60
CA VAL A 117 15.34 -1.99 18.80
C VAL A 117 14.44 -0.88 19.33
N ALA A 118 14.70 -0.41 20.55
CA ALA A 118 14.03 0.74 21.15
C ALA A 118 14.59 2.05 20.59
N ASN A 119 13.76 2.75 19.83
CA ASN A 119 14.11 4.01 19.16
C ASN A 119 13.71 5.24 19.97
N LYS A 120 12.75 5.08 20.88
CA LYS A 120 12.28 6.15 21.77
C LYS A 120 11.88 5.58 23.12
N VAL A 121 12.14 6.33 24.18
CA VAL A 121 11.61 6.07 25.53
C VAL A 121 10.83 7.29 26.01
N SER A 122 9.68 7.05 26.64
CA SER A 122 8.83 8.11 27.22
C SER A 122 8.31 7.71 28.59
N GLN A 123 8.12 8.71 29.46
CA GLN A 123 7.39 8.52 30.70
C GLN A 123 5.89 8.40 30.46
N VAL A 124 5.25 7.52 31.21
CA VAL A 124 3.82 7.23 31.15
C VAL A 124 3.17 7.68 32.47
N PRO A 125 2.28 8.68 32.45
CA PRO A 125 1.55 9.11 33.64
C PRO A 125 0.81 7.95 34.34
N GLU A 126 0.66 8.01 35.67
CA GLU A 126 -0.09 6.99 36.43
C GLU A 126 -1.54 6.82 35.96
N ASP A 127 -2.16 7.91 35.52
CA ASP A 127 -3.54 7.95 35.02
C ASP A 127 -3.64 7.63 33.51
N ALA A 128 -2.53 7.28 32.86
CA ALA A 128 -2.52 6.93 31.45
C ALA A 128 -3.47 5.76 31.18
N ARG A 129 -4.25 5.90 30.11
CA ARG A 129 -5.17 4.85 29.68
C ARG A 129 -4.40 3.53 29.45
N PRO A 130 -4.88 2.41 30.01
CA PRO A 130 -4.19 1.14 29.83
C PRO A 130 -4.35 0.66 28.38
N PRO A 131 -3.32 0.02 27.80
CA PRO A 131 -3.31 -0.40 26.41
C PRO A 131 -4.52 -1.23 25.99
N ASP A 132 -5.03 -2.10 26.87
CA ASP A 132 -6.18 -2.98 26.61
C ASP A 132 -7.51 -2.25 26.43
N ARG A 133 -7.59 -1.01 26.92
CA ARG A 133 -8.74 -0.14 26.73
C ARG A 133 -8.62 0.74 25.49
N GLU A 134 -7.49 0.74 24.79
CA GLU A 134 -7.34 1.50 23.55
C GLU A 134 -8.17 0.85 22.43
N PRO A 135 -8.93 1.63 21.64
CA PRO A 135 -9.78 1.10 20.58
C PRO A 135 -8.98 0.28 19.57
N GLY A 136 -9.10 -1.04 19.69
CA GLY A 136 -8.38 -1.92 18.78
C GLY A 136 -6.89 -2.04 19.08
N ALA A 137 -6.44 -1.81 20.30
CA ALA A 137 -5.15 -2.34 20.65
C ALA A 137 -5.17 -3.87 20.62
N VAL A 138 -4.05 -4.42 20.19
CA VAL A 138 -3.70 -5.83 20.36
C VAL A 138 -2.38 -5.89 21.11
N GLY A 139 -2.22 -6.90 21.95
CA GLY A 139 -0.99 -7.03 22.69
C GLY A 139 -0.83 -8.34 23.44
N VAL A 140 0.34 -8.48 24.02
CA VAL A 140 0.78 -9.62 24.82
C VAL A 140 1.27 -9.07 26.15
N VAL A 141 0.75 -9.59 27.25
CA VAL A 141 1.34 -9.41 28.57
C VAL A 141 2.46 -10.44 28.68
N VAL A 142 3.68 -9.96 28.80
CA VAL A 142 4.89 -10.78 28.75
C VAL A 142 5.50 -10.88 30.13
N HIS A 143 5.71 -12.11 30.57
CA HIS A 143 6.52 -12.45 31.73
C HIS A 143 7.88 -12.94 31.25
N ALA A 144 8.84 -12.03 31.16
CA ALA A 144 10.19 -12.35 30.71
C ALA A 144 11.09 -12.60 31.93
N GLU A 145 11.69 -13.79 32.01
CA GLU A 145 12.65 -14.13 33.08
C GLU A 145 13.86 -13.19 33.04
N ARG A 146 14.31 -12.83 31.83
CA ARG A 146 15.42 -11.89 31.61
C ARG A 146 15.08 -10.89 30.51
N ILE A 147 15.50 -9.64 30.69
CA ILE A 147 15.41 -8.60 29.65
C ILE A 147 16.81 -8.01 29.45
N PRO A 148 17.68 -8.68 28.67
CA PRO A 148 19.03 -8.20 28.44
C PRO A 148 19.01 -6.92 27.59
N LEU A 149 19.83 -5.96 28.00
CA LEU A 149 20.14 -4.75 27.23
C LEU A 149 21.57 -4.89 26.72
N PRO A 150 21.81 -5.27 25.46
CA PRO A 150 23.16 -5.47 24.96
C PRO A 150 23.97 -4.15 24.97
N PRO A 151 25.31 -4.20 25.14
CA PRO A 151 26.21 -3.08 24.90
C PRO A 151 26.16 -2.60 23.44
N ASP A 152 26.65 -1.38 23.17
CA ASP A 152 26.63 -0.79 21.81
C ASP A 152 27.60 -1.49 20.83
N ASP A 153 28.57 -2.21 21.37
CA ASP A 153 29.76 -2.75 20.71
C ASP A 153 29.69 -4.27 20.48
N ILE A 154 28.54 -4.89 20.75
CA ILE A 154 28.29 -6.30 20.42
C ILE A 154 27.55 -6.38 19.08
N GLU A 155 28.21 -6.95 18.07
CA GLU A 155 27.51 -7.41 16.86
C GLU A 155 26.68 -8.65 17.20
N ILE A 156 25.36 -8.52 17.02
CA ILE A 156 24.40 -9.56 17.35
C ILE A 156 23.99 -10.24 16.06
N PHE A 157 24.36 -11.51 15.91
CA PHE A 157 24.07 -12.29 14.70
C PHE A 157 22.92 -13.30 14.88
N GLU A 158 22.49 -13.55 16.12
CA GLU A 158 21.46 -14.55 16.43
C GLU A 158 20.14 -13.89 16.86
N PRO A 159 19.01 -14.28 16.21
CA PRO A 159 17.66 -13.85 16.60
C PRO A 159 17.36 -14.12 18.07
N ASP A 160 16.59 -13.24 18.71
CA ASP A 160 16.13 -13.47 20.08
C ASP A 160 14.89 -14.41 20.07
N PRO A 161 14.94 -15.58 20.75
CA PRO A 161 13.83 -16.52 20.77
C PRO A 161 12.53 -15.94 21.36
N GLY A 162 12.64 -14.99 22.30
CA GLY A 162 11.49 -14.28 22.86
C GLY A 162 10.86 -13.32 21.85
N VAL A 163 11.67 -12.66 21.03
CA VAL A 163 11.19 -11.84 19.92
C VAL A 163 10.46 -12.71 18.90
N GLU A 164 11.01 -13.87 18.53
CA GLU A 164 10.35 -14.80 17.61
C GLU A 164 8.97 -15.27 18.13
N ILE A 165 8.89 -15.61 19.42
CA ILE A 165 7.62 -15.96 20.08
C ILE A 165 6.62 -14.79 19.98
N LEU A 166 7.07 -13.56 20.27
CA LEU A 166 6.21 -12.37 20.13
C LEU A 166 5.76 -12.16 18.70
N GLU A 167 6.63 -12.32 17.71
CA GLU A 167 6.27 -12.24 16.30
C GLU A 167 5.18 -13.24 15.94
N GLN A 168 5.27 -14.49 16.41
CA GLN A 168 4.23 -15.50 16.20
C GLN A 168 2.91 -15.11 16.87
N HIS A 169 2.94 -14.53 18.07
CA HIS A 169 1.74 -14.04 18.75
C HIS A 169 1.12 -12.84 18.05
N PHE A 170 1.93 -11.87 17.62
CA PHE A 170 1.43 -10.71 16.89
C PHE A 170 0.96 -11.11 15.50
N ALA A 171 1.59 -12.05 14.81
CA ALA A 171 1.06 -12.65 13.59
C ALA A 171 -0.29 -13.34 13.81
N ARG A 172 -0.47 -14.04 14.93
CA ARG A 172 -1.75 -14.69 15.30
C ARG A 172 -2.84 -13.69 15.68
N LEU A 173 -2.49 -12.68 16.47
CA LEU A 173 -3.37 -11.56 16.82
C LEU A 173 -3.70 -10.74 15.57
N ALA A 174 -2.74 -10.66 14.63
CA ALA A 174 -2.87 -9.92 13.40
C ALA A 174 -3.70 -10.62 12.32
N GLY A 175 -3.56 -11.93 12.21
CA GLY A 175 -4.37 -12.74 11.30
C GLY A 175 -5.88 -12.54 11.50
N ARG A 176 -6.34 -12.17 12.71
CA ARG A 176 -7.76 -11.95 13.01
C ARG A 176 -8.30 -10.57 12.65
N ARG A 177 -7.46 -9.57 12.42
CA ARG A 177 -7.91 -8.19 12.14
C ARG A 177 -7.44 -7.66 10.80
N TRP A 178 -6.24 -8.05 10.38
CA TRP A 178 -5.68 -7.74 9.06
C TRP A 178 -6.18 -8.72 8.00
N GLY A 179 -6.33 -10.00 8.37
CA GLY A 179 -7.03 -11.00 7.53
C GLY A 179 -8.48 -10.63 7.24
N GLY A 180 -9.15 -9.87 8.10
CA GLY A 180 -10.52 -9.40 7.88
C GLY A 180 -10.68 -8.47 6.68
N PHE A 181 -9.63 -7.74 6.30
CA PHE A 181 -9.62 -6.88 5.10
C PHE A 181 -9.07 -7.61 3.87
N ALA A 182 -7.92 -8.29 4.02
CA ALA A 182 -7.26 -8.94 2.89
C ALA A 182 -7.98 -10.20 2.42
N ALA A 183 -8.66 -10.96 3.30
CA ALA A 183 -9.30 -12.22 2.92
C ALA A 183 -10.50 -12.04 1.96
N PRO A 184 -11.43 -11.08 2.18
CA PRO A 184 -12.48 -10.80 1.19
C PRO A 184 -11.93 -10.38 -0.17
N LEU A 185 -10.88 -9.55 -0.20
CA LEU A 185 -10.24 -9.14 -1.44
C LEU A 185 -9.50 -10.29 -2.13
N ARG A 186 -8.85 -11.16 -1.36
CA ARG A 186 -8.21 -12.38 -1.88
C ARG A 186 -9.24 -13.33 -2.47
N ALA A 187 -10.35 -13.55 -1.77
CA ALA A 187 -11.45 -14.37 -2.28
C ALA A 187 -12.05 -13.81 -3.57
N ALA A 188 -12.23 -12.48 -3.65
CA ALA A 188 -12.69 -11.80 -4.86
C ALA A 188 -11.67 -11.93 -6.00
N LEU A 189 -10.38 -11.78 -5.72
CA LEU A 189 -9.30 -11.94 -6.71
C LEU A 189 -9.23 -13.38 -7.25
N GLU A 190 -9.36 -14.39 -6.39
CA GLU A 190 -9.37 -15.80 -6.83
C GLU A 190 -10.67 -16.17 -7.56
N ALA A 191 -11.77 -15.45 -7.33
CA ALA A 191 -12.96 -15.55 -8.16
C ALA A 191 -12.72 -14.92 -9.55
N GLU A 192 -12.19 -13.69 -9.60
CA GLU A 192 -11.80 -12.99 -10.84
C GLU A 192 -10.84 -13.85 -11.68
N ALA A 193 -9.82 -14.46 -11.05
CA ALA A 193 -8.85 -15.30 -11.73
C ALA A 193 -9.48 -16.58 -12.33
N ARG A 194 -10.39 -17.23 -11.60
CA ARG A 194 -11.11 -18.42 -12.10
C ARG A 194 -12.05 -18.07 -13.25
N GLU A 195 -12.72 -16.92 -13.18
CA GLU A 195 -13.58 -16.43 -14.26
C GLU A 195 -12.77 -16.06 -15.52
N ASP A 196 -11.63 -15.39 -15.36
CA ASP A 196 -10.72 -15.04 -16.46
C ASP A 196 -10.15 -16.30 -17.13
N GLU A 197 -9.74 -17.30 -16.34
CA GLU A 197 -9.25 -18.58 -16.84
C GLU A 197 -10.35 -19.35 -17.59
N ALA A 198 -11.54 -19.47 -16.99
CA ALA A 198 -12.69 -20.14 -17.62
C ALA A 198 -13.13 -19.42 -18.90
N ARG A 199 -13.13 -18.07 -18.92
CA ARG A 199 -13.40 -17.28 -20.12
C ARG A 199 -12.35 -17.53 -21.19
N THR A 200 -11.07 -17.51 -20.83
CA THR A 200 -9.96 -17.74 -21.76
C THR A 200 -10.04 -19.14 -22.37
N GLN A 201 -10.27 -20.18 -21.57
CA GLN A 201 -10.45 -21.55 -22.06
C GLN A 201 -11.66 -21.67 -22.98
N ARG A 202 -12.82 -21.13 -22.59
CA ARG A 202 -14.06 -21.17 -23.38
C ARG A 202 -13.96 -20.43 -24.71
N LEU A 203 -13.25 -19.30 -24.74
CA LEU A 203 -13.07 -18.47 -25.93
C LEU A 203 -11.78 -18.76 -26.68
N THR A 204 -11.04 -19.81 -26.32
CA THR A 204 -9.96 -20.35 -27.15
C THR A 204 -10.60 -21.18 -28.25
N VAL A 205 -10.79 -20.58 -29.43
CA VAL A 205 -11.49 -21.19 -30.56
C VAL A 205 -10.63 -21.19 -31.82
N PRO A 206 -10.74 -22.23 -32.66
CA PRO A 206 -9.99 -22.28 -33.90
C PRO A 206 -10.55 -21.30 -34.96
N PHE A 207 -9.67 -20.83 -35.84
CA PHE A 207 -10.04 -20.26 -37.14
C PHE A 207 -9.43 -21.12 -38.26
N LYS A 208 -10.14 -21.19 -39.39
CA LYS A 208 -9.82 -22.10 -40.50
C LYS A 208 -9.04 -21.44 -41.63
N GLU A 209 -9.23 -20.14 -41.81
CA GLU A 209 -8.59 -19.36 -42.86
C GLU A 209 -8.30 -17.97 -42.31
N ALA A 210 -7.16 -17.40 -42.68
CA ALA A 210 -6.85 -16.01 -42.42
C ALA A 210 -6.38 -15.31 -43.70
N ALA A 211 -6.89 -14.10 -43.93
CA ALA A 211 -6.50 -13.26 -45.06
C ALA A 211 -6.02 -11.90 -44.57
N LEU A 212 -4.91 -11.42 -45.14
CA LEU A 212 -4.37 -10.09 -44.88
C LEU A 212 -5.00 -9.06 -45.81
N THR A 213 -5.46 -7.95 -45.26
CA THR A 213 -5.79 -6.73 -46.00
C THR A 213 -4.85 -5.64 -45.53
N ARG A 214 -3.96 -5.18 -46.42
CA ARG A 214 -3.05 -4.06 -46.14
C ARG A 214 -3.78 -2.76 -46.40
N GLY A 215 -3.85 -1.88 -45.40
CA GLY A 215 -4.39 -0.52 -45.57
C GLY A 215 -4.77 0.17 -44.26
N GLY A 216 -4.45 1.47 -44.15
CA GLY A 216 -4.74 2.30 -42.96
C GLY A 216 -3.52 2.52 -42.05
N GLU A 217 -3.76 2.83 -40.77
CA GLU A 217 -2.72 2.94 -39.72
C GLU A 217 -2.25 1.57 -39.17
N GLU A 218 -2.99 0.47 -39.41
CA GLU A 218 -2.69 -0.92 -38.94
C GLU A 218 -3.03 -1.97 -40.04
N ASP A 219 -2.33 -3.11 -40.07
CA ASP A 219 -2.68 -4.24 -40.94
C ASP A 219 -3.93 -4.96 -40.40
N GLN A 220 -4.86 -5.35 -41.29
CA GLN A 220 -6.08 -6.05 -40.88
C GLN A 220 -6.08 -7.51 -41.30
N TRP A 221 -6.31 -8.41 -40.34
CA TRP A 221 -6.49 -9.83 -40.59
C TRP A 221 -7.96 -10.19 -40.51
N ARG A 222 -8.45 -10.82 -41.58
CA ARG A 222 -9.79 -11.43 -41.64
C ARG A 222 -9.66 -12.91 -41.33
N LEU A 223 -10.08 -13.31 -40.13
CA LEU A 223 -10.10 -14.70 -39.69
C LEU A 223 -11.49 -15.28 -39.95
N LYS A 224 -11.57 -16.42 -40.65
CA LYS A 224 -12.83 -17.11 -40.96
C LYS A 224 -12.93 -18.46 -40.28
N GLY A 225 -14.17 -18.93 -40.11
CA GLY A 225 -14.47 -20.21 -39.49
C GLY A 225 -14.39 -20.18 -37.97
N VAL A 226 -14.47 -18.98 -37.38
CA VAL A 226 -14.59 -18.78 -35.92
C VAL A 226 -16.03 -19.07 -35.50
N ALA A 227 -16.21 -19.79 -34.39
CA ALA A 227 -17.54 -20.13 -33.87
C ALA A 227 -18.38 -18.88 -33.57
N ALA A 228 -19.66 -18.90 -33.95
CA ALA A 228 -20.56 -17.77 -33.79
C ALA A 228 -20.78 -17.38 -32.32
N GLU A 229 -20.80 -18.37 -31.42
CA GLU A 229 -20.92 -18.16 -29.97
C GLU A 229 -19.72 -17.40 -29.40
N ALA A 230 -18.51 -17.71 -29.88
CA ALA A 230 -17.30 -17.01 -29.47
C ALA A 230 -17.30 -15.57 -29.99
N LEU A 231 -17.68 -15.36 -31.25
CA LEU A 231 -17.76 -14.02 -31.84
C LEU A 231 -18.72 -13.10 -31.09
N ARG A 232 -19.87 -13.62 -30.63
CA ARG A 232 -20.84 -12.85 -29.83
C ARG A 232 -20.35 -12.51 -28.43
N ALA A 233 -19.31 -13.18 -27.93
CA ALA A 233 -18.77 -12.99 -26.60
C ALA A 233 -17.54 -12.06 -26.56
N LEU A 234 -17.04 -11.67 -27.74
CA LEU A 234 -15.93 -10.73 -27.90
C LEU A 234 -16.48 -9.30 -27.98
N ASP A 235 -15.79 -8.38 -27.32
CA ASP A 235 -16.12 -6.96 -27.37
C ASP A 235 -15.28 -6.22 -28.42
N ASP A 236 -15.86 -5.19 -29.04
CA ASP A 236 -15.12 -4.32 -29.96
C ASP A 236 -13.93 -3.66 -29.24
N GLY A 237 -12.75 -3.73 -29.86
CA GLY A 237 -11.51 -3.24 -29.26
C GLY A 237 -10.87 -4.16 -28.21
N GLU A 238 -11.48 -5.30 -27.89
CA GLU A 238 -10.88 -6.33 -27.02
C GLU A 238 -9.56 -6.83 -27.62
N TRP A 239 -8.58 -7.15 -26.77
CA TRP A 239 -7.28 -7.67 -27.22
C TRP A 239 -7.23 -9.18 -27.09
N LEU A 240 -6.80 -9.80 -28.17
CA LEU A 240 -6.70 -11.23 -28.34
C LEU A 240 -5.25 -11.64 -28.56
N GLU A 241 -4.99 -12.90 -28.31
CA GLU A 241 -3.76 -13.58 -28.71
C GLU A 241 -4.09 -14.54 -29.86
N ILE A 242 -3.34 -14.43 -30.95
CA ILE A 242 -3.43 -15.33 -32.09
C ILE A 242 -2.34 -16.38 -31.95
N LEU A 243 -2.75 -17.65 -31.96
CA LEU A 243 -1.88 -18.82 -31.83
C LEU A 243 -1.80 -19.56 -33.17
N ASP A 244 -0.65 -20.18 -33.46
CA ASP A 244 -0.54 -21.15 -34.55
C ASP A 244 -1.21 -22.50 -34.20
N GLU A 245 -1.20 -23.45 -35.14
CA GLU A 245 -1.77 -24.79 -34.91
C GLU A 245 -1.05 -25.57 -33.80
N GLN A 246 0.21 -25.23 -33.50
CA GLN A 246 0.97 -25.80 -32.39
C GLN A 246 0.69 -25.10 -31.06
N GLY A 247 -0.22 -24.11 -31.03
CA GLY A 247 -0.59 -23.35 -29.84
C GLY A 247 0.45 -22.29 -29.43
N ARG A 248 1.43 -21.98 -30.29
CA ARG A 248 2.44 -20.96 -30.00
C ARG A 248 1.90 -19.58 -30.35
N SER A 249 2.15 -18.61 -29.47
CA SER A 249 1.76 -17.22 -29.68
C SER A 249 2.46 -16.65 -30.91
N ARG A 250 1.66 -16.16 -31.87
CA ARG A 250 2.13 -15.51 -33.09
C ARG A 250 2.14 -14.00 -32.94
N THR A 251 1.03 -13.45 -32.44
CA THR A 251 0.90 -12.00 -32.23
C THR A 251 -0.27 -11.70 -31.29
N SER A 252 -0.27 -10.50 -30.74
CA SER A 252 -1.48 -9.89 -30.18
C SER A 252 -2.25 -9.16 -31.29
N ALA A 253 -3.57 -9.21 -31.23
CA ALA A 253 -4.44 -8.57 -32.20
C ALA A 253 -5.62 -7.90 -31.50
N ARG A 254 -6.09 -6.77 -32.03
CA ARG A 254 -7.23 -6.03 -31.49
C ARG A 254 -8.48 -6.36 -32.29
N VAL A 255 -9.59 -6.68 -31.63
CA VAL A 255 -10.90 -6.83 -32.29
C VAL A 255 -11.26 -5.50 -32.95
N VAL A 256 -11.43 -5.54 -34.27
CA VAL A 256 -11.92 -4.41 -35.06
C VAL A 256 -13.42 -4.54 -35.24
N ASP A 257 -13.90 -5.74 -35.58
CA ASP A 257 -15.31 -6.02 -35.80
C ASP A 257 -15.58 -7.54 -35.76
N THR A 258 -16.81 -7.92 -35.43
CA THR A 258 -17.24 -9.33 -35.35
C THR A 258 -18.47 -9.57 -36.24
N HIS A 259 -18.44 -10.66 -37.02
CA HIS A 259 -19.54 -11.03 -37.91
C HIS A 259 -20.02 -12.47 -37.63
N PRO A 260 -20.80 -12.71 -36.55
CA PRO A 260 -21.20 -14.05 -36.12
C PRO A 260 -21.91 -14.87 -37.20
N GLY A 261 -22.75 -14.25 -38.04
CA GLY A 261 -23.51 -14.94 -39.09
C GLY A 261 -22.63 -15.53 -40.21
N SER A 262 -21.41 -15.01 -40.40
CA SER A 262 -20.46 -15.51 -41.39
C SER A 262 -19.27 -16.24 -40.76
N GLY A 263 -19.20 -16.32 -39.42
CA GLY A 263 -18.05 -16.87 -38.71
C GLY A 263 -16.76 -16.07 -38.97
N THR A 264 -16.87 -14.76 -39.21
CA THR A 264 -15.74 -13.89 -39.56
C THR A 264 -15.39 -12.95 -38.40
N LEU A 265 -14.10 -12.90 -38.07
CA LEU A 265 -13.51 -11.98 -37.10
C LEU A 265 -12.53 -11.06 -37.82
N LEU A 266 -12.69 -9.75 -37.66
CA LEU A 266 -11.72 -8.77 -38.13
C LEU A 266 -10.85 -8.32 -36.97
N VAL A 267 -9.54 -8.47 -37.11
CA VAL A 267 -8.57 -8.01 -36.12
C VAL A 267 -7.51 -7.10 -36.73
N GLY A 268 -7.09 -6.09 -35.98
CA GLY A 268 -5.96 -5.23 -36.30
C GLY A 268 -4.68 -5.79 -35.69
N VAL A 269 -3.60 -5.84 -36.47
CA VAL A 269 -2.28 -6.32 -36.08
C VAL A 269 -1.23 -5.26 -36.43
N ARG A 270 -0.31 -4.99 -35.50
CA ARG A 270 0.71 -3.93 -35.65
C ARG A 270 1.96 -4.39 -36.41
N THR A 271 2.35 -5.64 -36.22
CA THR A 271 3.52 -6.22 -36.88
C THR A 271 3.14 -6.67 -38.28
N ALA A 272 3.75 -6.04 -39.30
CA ALA A 272 3.66 -6.46 -40.70
C ALA A 272 4.19 -7.91 -40.82
N SER A 273 3.27 -8.85 -40.68
CA SER A 273 3.53 -10.27 -40.70
C SER A 273 2.34 -10.94 -41.35
N ASP A 274 2.62 -11.97 -42.14
CA ASP A 274 1.55 -12.73 -42.74
C ASP A 274 0.80 -13.52 -41.66
N PRO A 275 -0.54 -13.54 -41.71
CA PRO A 275 -1.30 -14.35 -40.79
C PRO A 275 -0.95 -15.83 -40.96
N PRO A 276 -0.98 -16.62 -39.87
CA PRO A 276 -0.97 -18.08 -40.00
C PRO A 276 -2.18 -18.55 -40.84
N ARG A 277 -2.02 -19.62 -41.62
CA ARG A 277 -3.12 -20.16 -42.47
C ARG A 277 -4.36 -20.53 -41.65
N SER A 278 -4.13 -21.11 -40.48
CA SER A 278 -5.09 -21.63 -39.51
C SER A 278 -4.43 -21.58 -38.13
N GLY A 279 -5.24 -21.68 -37.08
CA GLY A 279 -4.74 -21.60 -35.71
C GLY A 279 -5.88 -21.34 -34.74
N PHE A 280 -5.54 -20.73 -33.60
CA PHE A 280 -6.51 -20.41 -32.55
C PHE A 280 -6.49 -18.94 -32.21
N VAL A 281 -7.63 -18.44 -31.77
CA VAL A 281 -7.77 -17.12 -31.17
C VAL A 281 -8.25 -17.30 -29.74
N ARG A 282 -7.71 -16.52 -28.81
CA ARG A 282 -8.17 -16.48 -27.42
C ARG A 282 -8.08 -15.07 -26.84
N PRO A 283 -8.85 -14.73 -25.79
CA PRO A 283 -8.65 -13.52 -25.02
C PRO A 283 -7.22 -13.42 -24.48
N ARG A 284 -6.66 -12.21 -24.45
CA ARG A 284 -5.32 -11.98 -23.89
C ARG A 284 -5.31 -12.28 -22.39
N SER A 285 -4.32 -13.04 -21.95
CA SER A 285 -4.16 -13.40 -20.54
C SER A 285 -3.95 -12.17 -19.64
N ARG A 286 -4.69 -12.10 -18.52
CA ARG A 286 -4.49 -11.11 -17.45
C ARG A 286 -3.54 -11.57 -16.36
N ARG A 287 -2.83 -12.68 -16.58
CA ARG A 287 -2.00 -13.36 -15.57
C ARG A 287 -1.03 -12.41 -14.85
N LYS A 288 -0.27 -11.57 -15.56
CA LYS A 288 0.68 -10.61 -14.95
C LYS A 288 -0.02 -9.64 -13.99
N ILE A 289 -1.21 -9.15 -14.36
CA ILE A 289 -1.99 -8.25 -13.50
C ILE A 289 -2.47 -8.98 -12.25
N LEU A 290 -3.01 -10.19 -12.42
CA LEU A 290 -3.48 -11.01 -11.30
C LEU A 290 -2.34 -11.39 -10.34
N GLU A 291 -1.17 -11.74 -10.86
CA GLU A 291 0.03 -12.04 -10.06
C GLU A 291 0.47 -10.83 -9.22
N GLN A 292 0.46 -9.63 -9.80
CA GLN A 292 0.79 -8.39 -9.08
C GLN A 292 -0.27 -8.05 -8.01
N LYS A 293 -1.56 -8.26 -8.29
CA LYS A 293 -2.63 -8.14 -7.29
C LYS A 293 -2.43 -9.12 -6.12
N ARG A 294 -2.01 -10.37 -6.40
CA ARG A 294 -1.71 -11.38 -5.37
C ARG A 294 -0.53 -10.97 -4.50
N ALA A 295 0.57 -10.55 -5.12
CA ALA A 295 1.77 -10.08 -4.42
C ALA A 295 1.43 -8.91 -3.48
N LEU A 296 0.66 -7.92 -3.96
CA LEU A 296 0.21 -6.80 -3.13
C LEU A 296 -0.63 -7.27 -1.93
N LEU A 297 -1.53 -8.24 -2.11
CA LEU A 297 -2.34 -8.77 -1.01
C LEU A 297 -1.54 -9.60 -0.01
N GLU A 298 -0.45 -10.23 -0.44
CA GLU A 298 0.50 -10.91 0.45
C GLU A 298 1.29 -9.90 1.28
N GLU A 299 1.80 -8.84 0.64
CA GLU A 299 2.50 -7.76 1.33
C GLU A 299 1.57 -7.00 2.29
N LEU A 300 0.31 -6.75 1.93
CA LEU A 300 -0.68 -6.15 2.85
C LEU A 300 -1.04 -7.07 4.03
N ALA A 301 -0.97 -8.39 3.85
CA ALA A 301 -1.27 -9.36 4.91
C ALA A 301 -0.11 -9.53 5.89
N SER A 302 1.12 -9.35 5.43
CA SER A 302 2.34 -9.39 6.23
C SER A 302 3.26 -8.23 5.80
N PRO A 303 2.95 -6.99 6.20
CA PRO A 303 3.67 -5.81 5.74
C PRO A 303 5.09 -5.84 6.27
N THR A 304 6.03 -6.13 5.37
CA THR A 304 7.46 -5.91 5.54
C THR A 304 7.84 -4.72 4.66
N GLY A 305 8.70 -3.80 5.13
CA GLY A 305 9.19 -2.71 4.29
C GLY A 305 8.20 -1.57 3.99
N SER A 306 7.99 -1.26 2.69
CA SER A 306 7.58 0.08 2.17
C SER A 306 6.07 0.37 2.10
N LEU A 307 5.20 -0.58 2.46
CA LEU A 307 3.74 -0.42 2.43
C LEU A 307 2.98 0.03 3.71
N PRO A 308 3.59 0.46 4.84
CA PRO A 308 2.85 0.89 6.04
C PRO A 308 1.80 1.97 5.76
N ASN A 309 2.07 2.85 4.80
CA ASN A 309 1.20 3.96 4.43
C ASN A 309 -0.08 3.49 3.73
N LEU A 310 0.02 2.49 2.85
CA LEU A 310 -1.14 1.86 2.24
C LEU A 310 -1.94 1.07 3.26
N VAL A 311 -1.26 0.36 4.16
CA VAL A 311 -1.92 -0.33 5.28
C VAL A 311 -2.67 0.69 6.15
N ARG A 312 -2.13 1.88 6.40
CA ARG A 312 -2.82 2.96 7.13
C ARG A 312 -4.09 3.40 6.43
N LEU A 313 -3.96 3.75 5.15
CA LEU A 313 -5.06 4.23 4.31
C LEU A 313 -6.22 3.24 4.32
N VAL A 314 -5.91 1.95 4.31
CA VAL A 314 -6.87 0.89 4.07
C VAL A 314 -7.43 0.29 5.36
N ALA A 315 -6.57 0.00 6.33
CA ALA A 315 -6.95 -0.65 7.59
C ALA A 315 -7.47 0.35 8.64
N ALA A 316 -7.05 1.61 8.57
CA ALA A 316 -7.43 2.64 9.53
C ALA A 316 -7.49 4.05 8.90
N PRO A 317 -8.32 4.29 7.86
CA PRO A 317 -8.40 5.59 7.18
C PRO A 317 -8.70 6.76 8.14
N ALA A 318 -9.48 6.51 9.20
CA ALA A 318 -9.81 7.51 10.20
C ALA A 318 -8.60 7.96 11.07
N SER A 319 -7.50 7.21 11.07
CA SER A 319 -6.28 7.59 11.78
C SER A 319 -5.28 8.36 10.92
N MET A 320 -5.58 8.55 9.62
CA MET A 320 -4.76 9.37 8.74
C MET A 320 -4.78 10.82 9.21
N PRO A 321 -3.62 11.44 9.46
CA PRO A 321 -3.57 12.85 9.86
C PRO A 321 -4.12 13.73 8.74
N THR A 322 -4.84 14.79 9.11
CA THR A 322 -5.34 15.76 8.14
C THR A 322 -4.16 16.57 7.57
N PRO A 323 -4.01 16.66 6.24
CA PRO A 323 -2.92 17.43 5.65
C PRO A 323 -2.98 18.90 6.04
N ARG A 324 -1.81 19.51 6.27
CA ARG A 324 -1.72 20.95 6.50
C ARG A 324 -2.07 21.68 5.20
N GLN A 325 -2.72 22.84 5.30
CA GLN A 325 -2.91 23.69 4.12
C GLN A 325 -1.65 24.52 3.86
N VAL A 326 -1.05 24.34 2.68
CA VAL A 326 0.07 25.13 2.16
C VAL A 326 -0.40 25.83 0.89
N ARG A 327 -0.60 27.14 0.96
CA ARG A 327 -1.11 27.91 -0.18
C ARG A 327 0.04 28.24 -1.13
N PRO A 328 -0.10 28.01 -2.45
CA PRO A 328 0.93 28.43 -3.40
C PRO A 328 1.00 29.96 -3.49
N PRO A 329 2.16 30.55 -3.80
CA PRO A 329 2.30 32.00 -3.99
C PRO A 329 1.35 32.55 -5.06
N ARG A 330 1.13 31.76 -6.12
CA ARG A 330 0.21 32.06 -7.20
C ARG A 330 -0.33 30.77 -7.81
N PHE A 331 -1.61 30.75 -8.16
CA PHE A 331 -2.21 29.68 -8.97
C PHE A 331 -1.90 29.89 -10.45
N VAL A 332 -1.55 28.83 -11.18
CA VAL A 332 -1.25 28.91 -12.62
C VAL A 332 -2.54 28.97 -13.44
N ASN A 333 -3.58 28.25 -13.01
CA ASN A 333 -4.88 28.23 -13.65
C ASN A 333 -5.87 29.24 -12.99
N PRO A 334 -6.29 30.30 -13.69
CA PRO A 334 -7.25 31.29 -13.16
C PRO A 334 -8.62 30.71 -12.81
N ALA A 335 -9.02 29.59 -13.40
CA ALA A 335 -10.29 28.94 -13.07
C ALA A 335 -10.24 28.31 -11.67
N VAL A 336 -9.08 27.75 -11.28
CA VAL A 336 -8.90 27.09 -9.98
C VAL A 336 -8.93 28.10 -8.84
N VAL A 337 -8.25 29.25 -8.98
CA VAL A 337 -8.23 30.28 -7.91
C VAL A 337 -9.61 30.89 -7.65
N ARG A 338 -10.47 30.96 -8.67
CA ARG A 338 -11.85 31.46 -8.55
C ARG A 338 -12.76 30.47 -7.82
N ASN A 339 -12.37 29.20 -7.73
CA ASN A 339 -13.12 28.18 -7.04
C ASN A 339 -12.48 27.82 -5.69
N ARG A 340 -13.12 28.24 -4.59
CA ARG A 340 -12.59 28.03 -3.23
C ARG A 340 -12.34 26.56 -2.88
N SER A 341 -13.16 25.62 -3.34
CA SER A 341 -12.97 24.20 -3.01
C SER A 341 -11.80 23.60 -3.78
N GLN A 342 -11.61 23.96 -5.05
CA GLN A 342 -10.46 23.54 -5.85
C GLN A 342 -9.15 24.16 -5.32
N ALA A 343 -9.15 25.47 -5.01
CA ALA A 343 -8.00 26.13 -4.40
C ALA A 343 -7.60 25.52 -3.04
N ARG A 344 -8.59 25.10 -2.24
CA ARG A 344 -8.35 24.37 -0.98
C ARG A 344 -7.76 22.99 -1.24
N ALA A 345 -8.27 22.25 -2.23
CA ALA A 345 -7.73 20.93 -2.58
C ALA A 345 -6.27 21.01 -3.01
N VAL A 346 -5.91 21.98 -3.86
CA VAL A 346 -4.51 22.26 -4.22
C VAL A 346 -3.68 22.57 -2.97
N SER A 347 -4.18 23.43 -2.09
CA SER A 347 -3.44 23.82 -0.88
C SER A 347 -3.22 22.64 0.09
N LEU A 348 -4.16 21.70 0.17
CA LEU A 348 -4.02 20.48 0.96
C LEU A 348 -3.01 19.52 0.32
N ALA A 349 -3.07 19.36 -1.01
CA ALA A 349 -2.15 18.50 -1.75
C ALA A 349 -0.68 18.94 -1.58
N LEU A 350 -0.43 20.24 -1.65
CA LEU A 350 0.91 20.82 -1.43
C LEU A 350 1.40 20.66 0.02
N GLY A 351 0.51 20.43 0.98
CA GLY A 351 0.88 20.21 2.38
C GLY A 351 0.90 18.74 2.81
N LEU A 352 0.79 17.80 1.86
CA LEU A 352 0.93 16.37 2.15
C LEU A 352 2.35 16.04 2.61
N GLU A 353 2.45 15.39 3.76
CA GLU A 353 3.67 14.75 4.24
C GLU A 353 3.71 13.28 3.84
N GLU A 354 4.89 12.65 3.94
CA GLU A 354 5.05 11.24 3.62
C GLU A 354 4.06 10.37 4.43
N GLY A 355 3.44 9.42 3.72
CA GLY A 355 2.42 8.54 4.23
C GLY A 355 1.04 9.14 4.38
N GLN A 356 0.83 10.40 4.00
CA GLN A 356 -0.50 11.00 3.97
C GLN A 356 -1.20 10.77 2.62
N ALA A 357 -2.53 10.87 2.66
CA ALA A 357 -3.37 10.79 1.50
C ALA A 357 -4.40 11.92 1.50
N LEU A 358 -4.81 12.39 0.32
CA LEU A 358 -5.87 13.36 0.14
C LEU A 358 -6.91 12.82 -0.83
N LEU A 359 -8.15 12.62 -0.39
CA LEU A 359 -9.24 12.23 -1.29
C LEU A 359 -9.99 13.47 -1.80
N ILE A 360 -9.98 13.68 -3.11
CA ILE A 360 -10.72 14.77 -3.76
C ILE A 360 -12.04 14.25 -4.33
N GLN A 361 -13.15 14.58 -3.66
CA GLN A 361 -14.49 14.22 -4.13
C GLN A 361 -15.17 15.38 -4.86
N GLY A 362 -15.83 15.07 -5.97
CA GLY A 362 -16.68 16.02 -6.68
C GLY A 362 -17.58 15.33 -7.71
N PRO A 363 -18.84 15.76 -7.91
CA PRO A 363 -19.71 15.28 -8.98
C PRO A 363 -19.07 15.35 -10.39
N PRO A 364 -19.66 14.71 -11.41
CA PRO A 364 -19.25 14.91 -12.79
C PRO A 364 -19.24 16.40 -13.18
N GLY A 365 -18.23 16.83 -13.93
CA GLY A 365 -18.12 18.23 -14.39
C GLY A 365 -17.54 19.25 -13.40
N THR A 366 -17.22 18.89 -12.15
CA THR A 366 -16.69 19.85 -11.15
C THR A 366 -15.21 20.22 -11.31
N GLY A 367 -14.57 19.84 -12.41
CA GLY A 367 -13.17 20.20 -12.68
C GLY A 367 -12.13 19.48 -11.81
N LYS A 368 -12.39 18.22 -11.39
CA LYS A 368 -11.43 17.40 -10.63
C LYS A 368 -10.09 17.25 -11.35
N SER A 369 -10.09 16.78 -12.60
CA SER A 369 -8.83 16.65 -13.36
C SER A 369 -8.17 18.01 -13.64
N THR A 370 -8.94 19.11 -13.70
CA THR A 370 -8.37 20.48 -13.78
C THR A 370 -7.67 20.87 -12.48
N THR A 371 -8.19 20.42 -11.34
CA THR A 371 -7.58 20.61 -10.02
C THR A 371 -6.33 19.74 -9.88
N ALA A 372 -6.36 18.49 -10.35
CA ALA A 372 -5.20 17.60 -10.39
C ALA A 372 -4.07 18.15 -11.25
N ALA A 373 -4.38 18.67 -12.45
CA ALA A 373 -3.39 19.30 -13.31
C ALA A 373 -2.74 20.55 -12.66
N GLU A 374 -3.51 21.34 -11.91
CA GLU A 374 -2.93 22.44 -11.10
C GLU A 374 -1.99 21.89 -10.01
N ILE A 375 -2.36 20.78 -9.35
CA ILE A 375 -1.50 20.14 -8.34
C ILE A 375 -0.17 19.71 -8.97
N ASP A 376 -0.20 19.01 -10.11
CA ASP A 376 1.01 18.55 -10.81
C ASP A 376 1.98 19.71 -11.08
N VAL A 377 1.47 20.80 -11.66
CA VAL A 377 2.29 21.96 -12.01
C VAL A 377 2.81 22.66 -10.76
N GLN A 378 1.98 22.82 -9.72
CA GLN A 378 2.41 23.46 -8.47
C GLN A 378 3.48 22.66 -7.73
N LEU A 379 3.41 21.33 -7.77
CA LEU A 379 4.44 20.47 -7.19
C LEU A 379 5.77 20.66 -7.90
N ILE A 380 5.80 20.67 -9.23
CA ILE A 380 7.02 20.90 -10.02
C ILE A 380 7.59 22.30 -9.81
N LEU A 381 6.74 23.32 -9.81
CA LEU A 381 7.18 24.71 -9.61
C LEU A 381 7.82 24.91 -8.22
N ARG A 382 7.38 24.13 -7.23
CA ARG A 382 7.94 24.16 -5.87
C ARG A 382 9.23 23.35 -5.75
N ASP A 383 9.28 22.20 -6.40
CA ASP A 383 10.42 21.30 -6.40
C ASP A 383 10.67 20.76 -7.83
N PRO A 384 11.62 21.34 -8.57
CA PRO A 384 11.93 20.92 -9.93
C PRO A 384 12.41 19.47 -10.05
N GLY A 385 12.81 18.82 -8.95
CA GLY A 385 13.24 17.43 -8.89
C GLY A 385 12.14 16.44 -8.47
N VAL A 386 10.93 16.92 -8.15
CA VAL A 386 9.83 16.06 -7.69
C VAL A 386 9.47 15.02 -8.75
N ARG A 387 9.22 13.78 -8.32
CA ARG A 387 8.71 12.72 -9.20
C ARG A 387 7.25 12.40 -8.88
N ILE A 388 6.42 12.50 -9.91
CA ILE A 388 4.96 12.37 -9.83
C ILE A 388 4.52 11.27 -10.78
N LEU A 389 3.83 10.26 -10.25
CA LEU A 389 3.14 9.25 -11.05
C LEU A 389 1.66 9.61 -11.12
N VAL A 390 1.15 9.77 -12.33
CA VAL A 390 -0.24 10.12 -12.59
C VAL A 390 -0.91 8.96 -13.32
N CYS A 391 -1.89 8.36 -12.65
CA CYS A 391 -2.60 7.17 -13.11
C CYS A 391 -4.08 7.48 -13.37
N SER A 392 -4.67 6.79 -14.33
CA SER A 392 -6.13 6.71 -14.51
C SER A 392 -6.54 5.29 -14.89
N HIS A 393 -7.84 4.98 -14.76
CA HIS A 393 -8.42 3.73 -15.21
C HIS A 393 -8.47 3.59 -16.74
N SER A 394 -8.33 4.70 -17.50
CA SER A 394 -8.47 4.71 -18.96
C SER A 394 -7.43 5.57 -19.65
N ASN A 395 -7.08 5.23 -20.90
CA ASN A 395 -6.15 6.04 -21.70
C ASN A 395 -6.70 7.44 -21.95
N HIS A 396 -7.99 7.56 -22.24
CA HIS A 396 -8.65 8.86 -22.40
C HIS A 396 -8.52 9.72 -21.13
N GLY A 397 -8.75 9.14 -19.95
CA GLY A 397 -8.58 9.84 -18.67
C GLY A 397 -7.15 10.35 -18.48
N THR A 398 -6.16 9.48 -18.70
CA THR A 398 -4.73 9.81 -18.64
C THR A 398 -4.36 10.93 -19.63
N ASP A 399 -4.74 10.81 -20.90
CA ASP A 399 -4.41 11.77 -21.95
C ASP A 399 -5.09 13.13 -21.68
N ASN A 400 -6.36 13.11 -21.27
CA ASN A 400 -7.09 14.32 -20.90
C ASN A 400 -6.45 15.08 -19.72
N MET A 401 -5.84 14.38 -18.77
CA MET A 401 -5.13 15.03 -17.67
C MET A 401 -3.78 15.59 -18.13
N LEU A 402 -3.03 14.84 -18.94
CA LEU A 402 -1.80 15.32 -19.58
C LEU A 402 -2.07 16.63 -20.34
N MET A 403 -3.10 16.66 -21.20
CA MET A 403 -3.45 17.85 -21.99
C MET A 403 -3.80 19.08 -21.14
N LYS A 404 -4.24 18.89 -19.89
CA LYS A 404 -4.54 20.00 -18.95
C LYS A 404 -3.30 20.58 -18.28
N VAL A 405 -2.20 19.83 -18.23
CA VAL A 405 -0.92 20.27 -17.68
C VAL A 405 -0.15 21.12 -18.69
N LEU A 406 -0.16 20.73 -19.97
CA LEU A 406 0.66 21.35 -21.03
C LEU A 406 0.60 22.89 -21.10
N PRO A 407 -0.57 23.56 -20.98
CA PRO A 407 -0.62 25.02 -21.08
C PRO A 407 0.15 25.76 -19.98
N PHE A 408 0.49 25.07 -18.89
CA PHE A 408 1.12 25.65 -17.71
C PHE A 408 2.53 25.12 -17.45
N LEU A 409 3.04 24.22 -18.30
CA LEU A 409 4.38 23.64 -18.21
C LEU A 409 5.12 23.79 -19.54
N PRO A 410 5.81 24.92 -19.78
CA PRO A 410 6.43 25.22 -21.08
C PRO A 410 7.52 24.22 -21.50
N ASP A 411 8.20 23.60 -20.54
CA ASP A 411 9.24 22.58 -20.70
C ASP A 411 8.67 21.14 -20.56
N ALA A 412 7.37 20.96 -20.81
CA ALA A 412 6.70 19.66 -20.72
C ALA A 412 7.36 18.55 -21.54
N ALA A 413 7.96 18.87 -22.70
CA ALA A 413 8.63 17.88 -23.55
C ALA A 413 9.83 17.22 -22.85
N ASP A 414 10.47 17.92 -21.92
CA ASP A 414 11.60 17.43 -21.14
C ASP A 414 11.13 16.76 -19.84
N ARG A 415 10.01 17.21 -19.27
CA ARG A 415 9.54 16.75 -17.95
C ARG A 415 8.55 15.60 -17.98
N ILE A 416 7.79 15.43 -19.05
CA ILE A 416 6.65 14.50 -19.10
C ILE A 416 7.00 13.26 -19.91
N ALA A 417 6.61 12.09 -19.39
CA ALA A 417 6.53 10.85 -20.16
C ALA A 417 5.12 10.25 -20.08
N ARG A 418 4.62 9.76 -21.21
CA ARG A 418 3.36 9.04 -21.35
C ARG A 418 3.64 7.58 -21.68
N ILE A 419 3.32 6.69 -20.75
CA ILE A 419 3.61 5.26 -20.84
C ILE A 419 2.32 4.51 -21.11
N GLY A 420 2.34 3.60 -22.08
CA GLY A 420 1.17 2.83 -22.47
C GLY A 420 1.36 2.16 -23.82
N PHE A 421 0.26 1.68 -24.38
CA PHE A 421 0.27 1.13 -25.73
C PHE A 421 0.08 2.28 -26.72
N TYR A 422 1.09 2.54 -27.57
CA TYR A 422 1.15 3.69 -28.49
C TYR A 422 -0.20 4.03 -29.16
N ASP A 423 -0.85 3.07 -29.81
CA ASP A 423 -2.11 3.38 -30.53
C ASP A 423 -3.33 3.65 -29.64
N ARG A 424 -3.24 3.37 -28.34
CA ARG A 424 -4.27 3.77 -27.39
C ARG A 424 -4.07 5.19 -26.86
N ILE A 425 -2.94 5.81 -27.19
CA ILE A 425 -2.61 7.18 -26.81
C ILE A 425 -3.16 8.11 -27.90
N ALA A 426 -3.92 9.12 -27.45
CA ALA A 426 -4.46 10.17 -28.30
C ALA A 426 -3.35 10.85 -29.12
N LYS A 427 -3.64 11.25 -30.36
CA LYS A 427 -2.64 11.78 -31.30
C LYS A 427 -1.89 12.97 -30.72
N GLU A 428 -2.58 13.80 -29.96
CA GLU A 428 -2.07 15.00 -29.28
C GLU A 428 -1.11 14.66 -28.13
N ALA A 429 -1.24 13.48 -27.50
CA ALA A 429 -0.40 13.02 -26.41
C ALA A 429 0.80 12.16 -26.88
N ARG A 430 0.79 11.67 -28.14
CA ARG A 430 1.88 10.88 -28.73
C ARG A 430 3.27 11.55 -28.69
N PRO A 431 3.42 12.89 -28.79
CA PRO A 431 4.73 13.52 -28.64
C PRO A 431 5.43 13.25 -27.30
N PHE A 432 4.66 12.88 -26.26
CA PHE A 432 5.18 12.56 -24.94
C PHE A 432 5.35 11.05 -24.71
N TYR A 433 5.11 10.22 -25.72
CA TYR A 433 5.18 8.77 -25.58
C TYR A 433 6.60 8.30 -25.19
N ALA A 434 6.67 7.48 -24.15
CA ALA A 434 7.88 6.75 -23.78
C ALA A 434 7.71 5.26 -24.09
N SER A 435 8.67 4.69 -24.82
CA SER A 435 8.71 3.27 -25.15
C SER A 435 9.08 2.42 -23.93
N ALA A 436 8.89 1.11 -24.02
CA ALA A 436 9.18 0.12 -22.97
C ALA A 436 10.63 0.09 -22.49
N ASP A 437 11.58 0.66 -23.25
CA ASP A 437 13.01 0.67 -22.95
C ASP A 437 13.54 2.09 -22.67
N SER A 438 12.65 3.08 -22.58
CA SER A 438 13.03 4.47 -22.35
C SER A 438 13.54 4.67 -20.91
N ASP A 439 14.60 5.46 -20.74
CA ASP A 439 15.00 5.96 -19.43
C ASP A 439 14.03 7.06 -18.98
N LEU A 440 13.48 6.90 -17.78
CA LEU A 440 12.54 7.83 -17.15
C LEU A 440 13.19 8.68 -16.05
N GLY A 441 14.49 8.50 -15.77
CA GLY A 441 15.18 9.15 -14.66
C GLY A 441 15.06 10.68 -14.69
N ASP A 442 15.13 11.27 -15.89
CA ASP A 442 15.06 12.72 -16.09
C ASP A 442 13.62 13.26 -16.16
N ARG A 443 12.61 12.39 -16.08
CA ARG A 443 11.19 12.76 -16.21
C ARG A 443 10.56 12.98 -14.84
N ASN A 444 9.96 14.16 -14.67
CA ASN A 444 9.21 14.53 -13.46
C ASN A 444 7.84 13.88 -13.40
N ILE A 445 7.04 13.94 -14.48
CA ILE A 445 5.66 13.41 -14.49
C ILE A 445 5.56 12.22 -15.41
N ILE A 446 5.10 11.11 -14.85
CA ILE A 446 4.80 9.89 -15.59
C ILE A 446 3.29 9.73 -15.67
N PHE A 447 2.72 9.93 -16.85
CA PHE A 447 1.31 9.64 -17.14
C PHE A 447 1.16 8.21 -17.63
N THR A 448 0.29 7.43 -17.00
CA THR A 448 0.02 6.04 -17.41
C THR A 448 -1.39 5.60 -17.03
N THR A 449 -1.81 4.43 -17.49
CA THR A 449 -2.98 3.74 -16.96
C THR A 449 -2.54 2.72 -15.91
N ILE A 450 -3.45 2.31 -15.02
CA ILE A 450 -3.14 1.26 -14.03
C ILE A 450 -2.65 -0.02 -14.73
N ASP A 451 -3.33 -0.47 -15.78
CA ASP A 451 -2.91 -1.64 -16.55
C ASP A 451 -1.52 -1.49 -17.16
N ALA A 452 -1.22 -0.31 -17.74
CA ALA A 452 0.07 -0.07 -18.36
C ALA A 452 1.20 0.00 -17.31
N LEU A 453 0.93 0.58 -16.13
CA LEU A 453 1.85 0.59 -14.99
C LEU A 453 2.25 -0.82 -14.57
N VAL A 454 1.31 -1.76 -14.62
CA VAL A 454 1.52 -3.15 -14.20
C VAL A 454 2.16 -3.99 -15.31
N LEU A 455 1.82 -3.70 -16.57
CA LEU A 455 2.32 -4.47 -17.72
C LEU A 455 3.70 -4.01 -18.17
N GLN A 456 4.03 -2.73 -18.03
CA GLN A 456 5.30 -2.13 -18.46
C GLN A 456 6.15 -1.76 -17.23
N ASP A 457 7.22 -2.52 -17.01
CA ASP A 457 7.97 -2.50 -15.74
C ASP A 457 8.72 -1.17 -15.49
N ILE A 458 8.92 -0.34 -16.52
CA ILE A 458 9.69 0.92 -16.43
C ILE A 458 9.15 1.85 -15.35
N ALA A 459 7.82 2.04 -15.30
CA ALA A 459 7.20 2.91 -14.32
C ALA A 459 6.87 2.17 -13.03
N GLY A 460 6.60 0.86 -13.11
CA GLY A 460 6.22 0.02 -11.97
C GLY A 460 7.36 -0.26 -11.00
N ALA A 461 8.62 -0.20 -11.44
CA ALA A 461 9.78 -0.49 -10.59
C ALA A 461 10.23 0.68 -9.69
N SER A 462 9.67 1.88 -9.89
CA SER A 462 10.07 3.09 -9.16
C SER A 462 9.10 3.45 -8.03
N VAL A 463 9.62 4.09 -6.99
CA VAL A 463 8.82 4.81 -5.99
C VAL A 463 8.84 6.30 -6.32
N TYR A 464 7.67 6.92 -6.29
CA TYR A 464 7.43 8.32 -6.62
C TYR A 464 7.12 9.12 -5.35
N ASP A 465 7.46 10.42 -5.37
CA ASP A 465 7.16 11.30 -4.24
C ASP A 465 5.67 11.56 -4.08
N TYR A 466 4.95 11.57 -5.21
CA TYR A 466 3.50 11.67 -5.30
C TYR A 466 2.93 10.66 -6.29
N VAL A 467 1.82 10.05 -5.92
CA VAL A 467 0.92 9.34 -6.84
C VAL A 467 -0.42 10.06 -6.86
N ILE A 468 -0.92 10.35 -8.06
CA ILE A 468 -2.26 10.90 -8.28
C ILE A 468 -3.08 9.87 -9.07
N LEU A 469 -4.22 9.45 -8.53
CA LEU A 469 -5.13 8.54 -9.21
C LEU A 469 -6.42 9.27 -9.63
N ASP A 470 -6.50 9.66 -10.91
CA ASP A 470 -7.73 10.24 -11.45
C ASP A 470 -8.75 9.14 -11.76
N GLU A 471 -10.03 9.50 -11.63
CA GLU A 471 -11.16 8.59 -11.81
C GLU A 471 -11.07 7.32 -10.95
N ALA A 472 -10.49 7.44 -9.75
CA ALA A 472 -10.34 6.33 -8.78
C ALA A 472 -11.66 5.57 -8.51
N ASN A 473 -12.81 6.24 -8.64
CA ASN A 473 -14.13 5.63 -8.47
C ASN A 473 -14.53 4.66 -9.61
N ARG A 474 -13.76 4.59 -10.69
CA ARG A 474 -13.95 3.65 -11.81
C ARG A 474 -12.95 2.50 -11.80
N ALA A 475 -11.94 2.54 -10.93
CA ALA A 475 -10.99 1.47 -10.74
C ALA A 475 -11.44 0.52 -9.62
N GLY A 476 -11.11 -0.77 -9.74
CA GLY A 476 -11.28 -1.70 -8.64
C GLY A 476 -10.39 -1.30 -7.45
N VAL A 477 -10.73 -1.79 -6.25
CA VAL A 477 -9.94 -1.50 -5.04
C VAL A 477 -8.49 -1.99 -5.22
N LEU A 478 -8.29 -3.21 -5.70
CA LEU A 478 -6.94 -3.76 -5.92
C LEU A 478 -6.18 -3.01 -7.02
N ASP A 479 -6.86 -2.61 -8.09
CA ASP A 479 -6.25 -1.82 -9.18
C ASP A 479 -5.76 -0.46 -8.64
N SER A 480 -6.58 0.19 -7.83
CA SER A 480 -6.23 1.46 -7.18
C SER A 480 -5.02 1.30 -6.26
N LEU A 481 -4.98 0.22 -5.48
CA LEU A 481 -3.86 -0.06 -4.57
C LEU A 481 -2.55 -0.33 -5.32
N LEU A 482 -2.58 -0.96 -6.51
CA LEU A 482 -1.37 -1.17 -7.33
C LEU A 482 -0.71 0.16 -7.74
N ALA A 483 -1.51 1.18 -8.05
CA ALA A 483 -0.99 2.51 -8.35
C ALA A 483 -0.50 3.22 -7.09
N LEU A 484 -1.32 3.26 -6.04
CA LEU A 484 -1.04 3.98 -4.80
C LEU A 484 0.19 3.41 -4.06
N ALA A 485 0.49 2.11 -4.21
CA ALA A 485 1.66 1.45 -3.65
C ALA A 485 2.99 2.07 -4.11
N ARG A 486 2.98 2.80 -5.23
CA ARG A 486 4.17 3.43 -5.80
C ARG A 486 4.44 4.82 -5.23
N GLY A 487 3.61 5.35 -4.34
CA GLY A 487 3.68 6.73 -3.87
C GLY A 487 4.05 6.86 -2.40
N LYS A 488 4.96 7.78 -2.10
CA LYS A 488 5.17 8.27 -0.72
C LYS A 488 3.98 9.09 -0.22
N ARG A 489 3.31 9.81 -1.13
CA ARG A 489 2.13 10.65 -0.88
C ARG A 489 1.06 10.36 -1.93
N MET A 490 -0.20 10.34 -1.52
CA MET A 490 -1.30 9.83 -2.35
C MET A 490 -2.40 10.88 -2.52
N ILE A 491 -2.93 11.02 -3.74
CA ILE A 491 -4.02 11.95 -4.09
C ILE A 491 -5.10 11.22 -4.90
#